data_AF-A0A2U0TAK7-F1
#
_entry.id   AF-A0A2U0TAK7-F1
#
_cell.length_a   1.000
_cell.length_b   1.000
_cell.length_c   1.000
_cell.angle_alpha   90.00
_cell.angle_beta   90.00
_cell.angle_gamma   90.00
#
_symmetry.space_group_name_H-M   'P 1'
#
loop_
_entity.id
_entity.type
_entity.pdbx_description
1 polymer ?
#
loop_
_entity_poly.entity_id
_entity_poly.type
_entity_poly.pdbx_seq_one_letter_code
_entity_poly.pdbx_strand_id
1 'polypeptide(L)'
;MRTTKAELLELKQEFETELENLKAANQRYANSQQHSAEIKQWHKTTDELTDEIIEWHKVGKEQSRSIELLSKQSEIDKPKIENYKKEIEEMITLFKKQKEDIQEIIDDANRASMAGAFKKQADDINGKMRWTDGFLIVALLGVVGISYWGFVSSFNPESTLIWSQFLAKASIGLPLLIVAWIKARERAYLFRLREDYAYKYSSAMAFEGYKKQIQEQDPEMQKQLLQIALDNLGDKPTKVFEKEINVTPIETAIDKVAQNN
;
A
#
# COMPACT_ATOMS: atom_id res chain seq x y z
N MET A 1 -57.61 20.28 -128.52
CA MET A 1 -56.81 19.60 -127.47
C MET A 1 -57.79 18.87 -126.56
N ARG A 2 -58.00 17.57 -126.76
CA ARG A 2 -58.85 16.75 -125.89
C ARG A 2 -57.91 15.80 -125.17
N THR A 3 -57.48 16.17 -123.97
CA THR A 3 -56.91 15.19 -123.04
C THR A 3 -57.99 14.16 -122.76
N THR A 4 -57.65 12.89 -122.91
CA THR A 4 -58.61 11.80 -122.70
C THR A 4 -58.82 11.61 -121.20
N LYS A 5 -60.04 11.24 -120.78
CA LYS A 5 -60.40 11.05 -119.36
C LYS A 5 -59.43 10.12 -118.62
N ALA A 6 -58.77 9.20 -119.33
CA ALA A 6 -57.75 8.30 -118.81
C ALA A 6 -56.46 9.02 -118.37
N GLU A 7 -55.92 9.93 -119.19
CA GLU A 7 -54.72 10.72 -118.87
C GLU A 7 -54.94 11.63 -117.65
N LEU A 8 -56.15 12.19 -117.51
CA LEU A 8 -56.55 12.97 -116.32
C LEU A 8 -56.65 12.12 -115.04
N LEU A 9 -57.01 10.84 -115.17
CA LEU A 9 -57.12 9.91 -114.05
C LEU A 9 -55.74 9.45 -113.58
N GLU A 10 -54.84 9.17 -114.53
CA GLU A 10 -53.46 8.77 -114.30
C GLU A 10 -52.66 9.91 -113.65
N LEU A 11 -52.81 11.14 -114.16
CA LEU A 11 -52.22 12.33 -113.56
C LEU A 11 -52.73 12.58 -112.13
N LYS A 12 -54.01 12.30 -111.84
CA LYS A 12 -54.56 12.41 -110.48
C LYS A 12 -53.94 11.38 -109.54
N GLN A 13 -53.74 10.14 -110.00
CA GLN A 13 -53.08 9.10 -109.23
C GLN A 13 -51.60 9.41 -108.98
N GLU A 14 -50.88 9.92 -109.98
CA GLU A 14 -49.51 10.42 -109.80
C GLU A 14 -49.47 11.55 -108.77
N PHE A 15 -50.38 12.52 -108.87
CA PHE A 15 -50.44 13.64 -107.92
C PHE A 15 -50.74 13.18 -106.48
N GLU A 16 -51.65 12.21 -106.31
CA GLU A 16 -51.94 11.59 -105.01
C GLU A 16 -50.74 10.82 -104.45
N THR A 17 -50.01 10.10 -105.31
CA THR A 17 -48.80 9.36 -104.94
C THR A 17 -47.67 10.30 -104.55
N GLU A 18 -47.47 11.38 -105.30
CA GLU A 18 -46.47 12.41 -105.02
C GLU A 18 -46.79 13.18 -103.74
N LEU A 19 -48.07 13.44 -103.47
CA LEU A 19 -48.54 14.05 -102.22
C LEU A 19 -48.27 13.13 -101.01
N GLU A 20 -48.52 11.83 -101.12
CA GLU A 20 -48.19 10.85 -100.07
C GLU A 20 -46.68 10.72 -99.86
N ASN A 21 -45.89 10.73 -100.93
CA ASN A 21 -44.42 10.76 -100.85
C ASN A 21 -43.92 12.03 -100.15
N LEU A 22 -44.50 13.19 -100.44
CA LEU A 22 -44.17 14.47 -99.79
C LEU A 22 -44.52 14.47 -98.31
N LYS A 23 -45.69 13.94 -97.92
CA LYS A 23 -46.07 13.77 -96.51
C LYS A 23 -45.09 12.85 -95.78
N ALA A 24 -44.76 11.71 -96.38
CA ALA A 24 -43.79 10.77 -95.82
C ALA A 24 -42.39 11.39 -95.70
N ALA A 25 -41.95 12.19 -96.67
CA ALA A 25 -40.69 12.91 -96.62
C ALA A 25 -40.67 13.97 -95.50
N ASN A 26 -41.76 14.73 -95.35
CA ASN A 26 -41.88 15.72 -94.28
C ASN A 26 -41.92 15.05 -92.88
N GLN A 27 -42.59 13.91 -92.76
CA GLN A 27 -42.61 13.13 -91.52
C GLN A 27 -41.23 12.56 -91.18
N ARG A 28 -40.47 12.09 -92.17
CA ARG A 28 -39.06 11.68 -92.00
C ARG A 28 -38.17 12.85 -91.59
N TYR A 29 -38.38 14.03 -92.17
CA TYR A 29 -37.66 15.25 -91.80
C TYR A 29 -37.94 15.67 -90.35
N ALA A 30 -39.21 15.63 -89.93
CA ALA A 30 -39.60 15.89 -88.53
C ALA A 30 -38.97 14.90 -87.56
N ASN A 31 -39.04 13.59 -87.86
CA ASN A 31 -38.39 12.56 -87.06
C ASN A 31 -36.87 12.73 -87.00
N SER A 32 -36.23 13.13 -88.11
CA SER A 32 -34.79 13.40 -88.16
C SER A 32 -34.39 14.60 -87.31
N GLN A 33 -35.21 15.66 -87.26
CA GLN A 33 -34.97 16.79 -86.36
C GLN A 33 -35.12 16.37 -84.89
N GLN A 34 -36.12 15.55 -84.58
CA GLN A 34 -36.31 15.01 -83.22
C GLN A 34 -35.12 14.16 -82.78
N HIS A 35 -34.68 13.20 -83.61
CA HIS A 35 -33.48 12.40 -83.31
C HIS A 35 -32.23 13.26 -83.17
N SER A 36 -32.08 14.33 -83.97
CA SER A 36 -30.95 15.26 -83.82
C SER A 36 -30.98 16.00 -82.48
N ALA A 37 -32.17 16.39 -82.00
CA ALA A 37 -32.34 17.00 -80.69
C ALA A 37 -32.03 16.01 -79.55
N GLU A 38 -32.52 14.77 -79.66
CA GLU A 38 -32.21 13.69 -78.71
C GLU A 38 -30.70 13.39 -78.68
N ILE A 39 -30.03 13.28 -79.82
CA ILE A 39 -28.57 13.06 -79.91
C ILE A 39 -27.80 14.18 -79.20
N LYS A 40 -28.22 15.45 -79.35
CA LYS A 40 -27.59 16.57 -78.62
C LYS A 40 -27.78 16.45 -77.11
N GLN A 41 -28.95 16.02 -76.66
CA GLN A 41 -29.22 15.79 -75.24
C GLN A 41 -28.37 14.64 -74.70
N TRP A 42 -28.30 13.52 -75.41
CA TRP A 42 -27.44 12.39 -75.07
C TRP A 42 -25.96 12.78 -75.01
N HIS A 43 -25.47 13.59 -75.95
CA HIS A 43 -24.11 14.13 -75.91
C HIS A 43 -23.86 14.95 -74.65
N LYS A 44 -24.77 15.87 -74.31
CA LYS A 44 -24.64 16.68 -73.10
C LYS A 44 -24.60 15.82 -71.84
N THR A 45 -25.51 14.85 -71.72
CA THR A 45 -25.54 13.92 -70.58
C THR A 45 -24.29 13.04 -70.54
N THR A 46 -23.72 12.68 -71.69
CA THR A 46 -22.49 11.89 -71.77
C THR A 46 -21.27 12.69 -71.30
N ASP A 47 -21.20 13.98 -71.67
CA ASP A 47 -20.14 14.89 -71.20
C ASP A 47 -20.24 15.10 -69.67
N GLU A 48 -21.44 15.38 -69.16
CA GLU A 48 -21.70 15.51 -67.71
C GLU A 48 -21.29 14.23 -66.95
N LEU A 49 -21.66 13.05 -67.46
CA LEU A 49 -21.28 11.77 -66.85
C LEU A 49 -19.76 11.51 -66.92
N THR A 50 -19.10 11.96 -67.99
CA THR A 50 -17.65 11.83 -68.15
C THR A 50 -16.92 12.69 -67.12
N ASP A 51 -17.38 13.92 -66.91
CA ASP A 51 -16.83 14.83 -65.89
C ASP A 51 -17.01 14.25 -64.47
N GLU A 52 -18.19 13.72 -64.16
CA GLU A 52 -18.44 13.03 -62.87
C GLU A 52 -17.48 11.85 -62.68
N ILE A 53 -17.29 10.99 -63.69
CA ILE A 53 -16.39 9.83 -63.60
C ILE A 53 -14.95 10.27 -63.32
N ILE A 54 -14.49 11.36 -63.94
CA ILE A 54 -13.16 11.92 -63.69
C ILE A 54 -13.03 12.40 -62.24
N GLU A 55 -14.06 13.04 -61.70
CA GLU A 55 -14.09 13.51 -60.32
C GLU A 55 -14.10 12.32 -59.32
N TRP A 56 -14.97 11.34 -59.52
CA TRP A 56 -15.01 10.12 -58.71
C TRP A 56 -13.69 9.35 -58.75
N HIS A 57 -13.02 9.29 -59.90
CA HIS A 57 -11.69 8.70 -60.00
C HIS A 57 -10.65 9.48 -59.16
N LYS A 58 -10.67 10.82 -59.20
CA LYS A 58 -9.75 11.64 -58.38
C LYS A 58 -9.97 11.38 -56.88
N VAL A 59 -11.23 11.44 -56.44
CA VAL A 59 -11.62 11.17 -55.04
C VAL A 59 -11.22 9.75 -54.64
N GLY A 60 -11.52 8.75 -55.46
CA GLY A 60 -11.16 7.35 -55.18
C GLY A 60 -9.65 7.14 -55.05
N LYS A 61 -8.86 7.84 -55.88
CA LYS A 61 -7.38 7.79 -55.81
C LYS A 61 -6.85 8.42 -54.53
N GLU A 62 -7.38 9.58 -54.13
CA GLU A 62 -7.00 10.24 -52.87
C GLU A 62 -7.40 9.39 -51.66
N GLN A 63 -8.61 8.84 -51.66
CA GLN A 63 -9.10 7.95 -50.62
C GLN A 63 -8.19 6.71 -50.49
N SER A 64 -7.84 6.06 -51.60
CA SER A 64 -6.94 4.90 -51.60
C SER A 64 -5.58 5.23 -51.02
N ARG A 65 -5.04 6.42 -51.34
CA ARG A 65 -3.76 6.88 -50.77
C ARG A 65 -3.86 7.10 -49.26
N SER A 66 -4.97 7.67 -48.78
CA SER A 66 -5.20 7.88 -47.36
C SER A 66 -5.31 6.55 -46.60
N ILE A 67 -6.00 5.56 -47.17
CA ILE A 67 -6.11 4.20 -46.62
C ILE A 67 -4.73 3.53 -46.54
N GLU A 68 -3.91 3.66 -47.57
CA GLU A 68 -2.55 3.10 -47.57
C GLU A 68 -1.67 3.72 -46.45
N LEU A 69 -1.76 5.05 -46.28
CA LEU A 69 -1.05 5.74 -45.20
C LEU A 69 -1.52 5.31 -43.82
N LEU A 70 -2.83 5.20 -43.61
CA LEU A 70 -3.41 4.72 -42.35
C LEU A 70 -3.04 3.27 -42.06
N SER A 71 -2.99 2.41 -43.08
CA SER A 71 -2.55 1.01 -42.94
C SER A 71 -1.09 0.94 -42.49
N LYS A 72 -0.20 1.70 -43.15
CA LYS A 72 1.23 1.78 -42.76
C LYS A 72 1.40 2.31 -41.34
N GLN A 73 0.65 3.34 -40.96
CA GLN A 73 0.68 3.88 -39.61
C GLN A 73 0.18 2.86 -38.58
N SER A 74 -0.90 2.14 -38.90
CA SER A 74 -1.43 1.08 -38.04
C SER A 74 -0.43 -0.07 -37.84
N GLU A 75 0.35 -0.43 -38.86
CA GLU A 75 1.42 -1.44 -38.73
C GLU A 75 2.54 -0.98 -37.80
N ILE A 76 2.85 0.32 -37.79
CA ILE A 76 3.85 0.92 -36.90
C ILE A 76 3.34 1.04 -35.47
N ASP A 77 2.06 1.37 -35.27
CA ASP A 77 1.52 1.62 -33.94
C ASP A 77 1.15 0.34 -33.19
N LYS A 78 0.81 -0.74 -33.91
CA LYS A 78 0.51 -2.05 -33.33
C LYS A 78 1.62 -2.58 -32.38
N PRO A 79 2.91 -2.63 -32.77
CA PRO A 79 3.98 -3.06 -31.86
C PRO A 79 4.23 -2.07 -30.72
N LYS A 80 3.99 -0.77 -30.91
CA LYS A 80 4.11 0.22 -29.82
C LYS A 80 3.07 -0.02 -28.74
N ILE A 81 1.82 -0.27 -29.14
CA ILE A 81 0.73 -0.58 -28.21
C ILE A 81 1.03 -1.85 -27.42
N GLU A 82 1.54 -2.89 -28.08
CA GLU A 82 1.93 -4.13 -27.39
C GLU A 82 3.08 -3.89 -26.39
N ASN A 83 4.08 -3.09 -26.77
CA ASN A 83 5.16 -2.70 -25.87
C ASN A 83 4.65 -1.88 -24.67
N TYR A 84 3.79 -0.88 -24.90
CA TYR A 84 3.19 -0.10 -23.82
C TYR A 84 2.35 -0.96 -22.87
N LYS A 85 1.59 -1.93 -23.41
CA LYS A 85 0.85 -2.88 -22.59
C LYS A 85 1.80 -3.69 -21.69
N LYS A 86 2.89 -4.18 -22.25
CA LYS A 86 3.92 -4.92 -21.50
C LYS A 86 4.58 -4.05 -20.42
N GLU A 87 4.98 -2.82 -20.74
CA GLU A 87 5.56 -1.87 -19.78
C GLU A 87 4.57 -1.53 -18.65
N ILE A 88 3.29 -1.36 -18.95
CA ILE A 88 2.25 -1.13 -17.95
C ILE A 88 2.09 -2.35 -17.05
N GLU A 89 2.04 -3.57 -17.60
CA GLU A 89 1.97 -4.80 -16.82
C GLU A 89 3.18 -4.95 -15.89
N GLU A 90 4.39 -4.72 -16.40
CA GLU A 90 5.63 -4.72 -15.61
C GLU A 90 5.57 -3.66 -14.49
N MET A 91 5.13 -2.44 -14.80
CA MET A 91 5.00 -1.37 -13.81
C MET A 91 3.96 -1.67 -12.74
N ILE A 92 2.83 -2.30 -13.11
CA ILE A 92 1.82 -2.78 -12.14
C ILE A 92 2.43 -3.83 -11.21
N THR A 93 3.20 -4.79 -11.75
CA THR A 93 3.86 -5.80 -10.92
C THR A 93 4.89 -5.19 -9.97
N LEU A 94 5.67 -4.23 -10.44
CA LEU A 94 6.64 -3.50 -9.62
C LEU A 94 5.94 -2.72 -8.51
N PHE A 95 4.86 -2.00 -8.81
CA PHE A 95 4.09 -1.27 -7.82
C PHE A 95 3.47 -2.18 -6.76
N LYS A 96 2.94 -3.34 -7.15
CA LYS A 96 2.43 -4.33 -6.20
C LYS A 96 3.53 -4.80 -5.26
N LYS A 97 4.70 -5.13 -5.80
CA LYS A 97 5.86 -5.56 -5.00
C LYS A 97 6.34 -4.45 -4.07
N GLN A 98 6.52 -3.23 -4.56
CA GLN A 98 6.93 -2.09 -3.73
C GLN A 98 5.93 -1.80 -2.61
N LYS A 99 4.63 -1.93 -2.88
CA LYS A 99 3.59 -1.79 -1.85
C LYS A 99 3.72 -2.85 -0.76
N GLU A 100 3.98 -4.10 -1.15
CA GLU A 100 4.21 -5.20 -0.21
C GLU A 100 5.47 -4.96 0.64
N ASP A 101 6.59 -4.59 0.00
CA ASP A 101 7.85 -4.27 0.69
C ASP A 101 7.67 -3.09 1.68
N ILE A 102 6.96 -2.03 1.28
CA ILE A 102 6.66 -0.88 2.16
C ILE A 102 5.81 -1.31 3.35
N GLN A 103 4.79 -2.15 3.13
CA GLN A 103 3.93 -2.64 4.20
C GLN A 103 4.73 -3.48 5.20
N GLU A 104 5.61 -4.37 4.70
CA GLU A 104 6.52 -5.15 5.53
C GLU A 104 7.45 -4.26 6.35
N ILE A 105 8.07 -3.24 5.74
CA ILE A 105 8.93 -2.28 6.44
C ILE A 105 8.14 -1.52 7.52
N ILE A 106 6.90 -1.10 7.25
CA ILE A 106 6.07 -0.39 8.24
C ILE A 106 5.73 -1.31 9.41
N ASP A 107 5.37 -2.56 9.15
CA ASP A 107 5.02 -3.53 10.18
C ASP A 107 6.27 -3.91 11.01
N ASP A 108 7.42 -4.10 10.36
CA ASP A 108 8.70 -4.34 11.03
C ASP A 108 9.17 -3.14 11.83
N ALA A 109 9.06 -1.93 11.29
CA ALA A 109 9.41 -0.69 11.98
C ALA A 109 8.50 -0.45 13.19
N ASN A 110 7.19 -0.70 13.08
CA ASN A 110 6.27 -0.57 14.22
C ASN A 110 6.56 -1.59 15.31
N ARG A 111 6.78 -2.86 14.93
CA ARG A 111 7.18 -3.93 15.84
C ARG A 111 8.53 -3.62 16.51
N ALA A 112 9.52 -3.18 15.74
CA ALA A 112 10.85 -2.84 16.25
C ALA A 112 10.86 -1.55 17.07
N SER A 113 10.01 -0.57 16.74
CA SER A 113 9.94 0.73 17.40
C SER A 113 9.35 0.62 18.80
N MET A 114 8.09 0.18 18.92
CA MET A 114 7.40 0.16 20.20
C MET A 114 7.86 -1.00 21.09
N ALA A 115 7.89 -2.23 20.55
CA ALA A 115 8.35 -3.38 21.32
C ALA A 115 9.85 -3.28 21.60
N GLY A 116 10.66 -2.86 20.61
CA GLY A 116 12.10 -2.67 20.82
C GLY A 116 12.43 -1.60 21.87
N ALA A 117 11.65 -0.52 21.98
CA ALA A 117 11.82 0.46 23.05
C ALA A 117 11.56 -0.15 24.44
N PHE A 118 10.48 -0.92 24.61
CA PHE A 118 10.20 -1.61 25.87
C PHE A 118 11.27 -2.66 26.21
N LYS A 119 11.74 -3.42 25.22
CA LYS A 119 12.84 -4.38 25.38
C LYS A 119 14.13 -3.69 25.81
N LYS A 120 14.53 -2.63 25.11
CA LYS A 120 15.72 -1.85 25.44
C LYS A 120 15.65 -1.29 26.87
N GLN A 121 14.48 -0.82 27.29
CA GLN A 121 14.27 -0.32 28.64
C GLN A 121 14.38 -1.43 29.70
N ALA A 122 13.78 -2.60 29.44
CA ALA A 122 13.92 -3.77 30.31
C ALA A 122 15.39 -4.23 30.41
N ASP A 123 16.12 -4.24 29.30
CA ASP A 123 17.54 -4.62 29.25
C ASP A 123 18.44 -3.61 30.00
N ASP A 124 18.18 -2.30 29.86
CA ASP A 124 18.88 -1.25 30.61
C ASP A 124 18.64 -1.38 32.13
N ILE A 125 17.40 -1.61 32.54
CA ILE A 125 17.05 -1.85 33.95
C ILE A 125 17.74 -3.13 34.45
N ASN A 126 17.79 -4.19 33.64
CA ASN A 126 18.50 -5.42 33.99
C ASN A 126 20.01 -5.17 34.17
N GLY A 127 20.62 -4.32 33.34
CA GLY A 127 22.00 -3.86 33.51
C GLY A 127 22.21 -3.15 34.85
N LYS A 128 21.33 -2.19 35.20
CA LYS A 128 21.35 -1.50 36.51
C LYS A 128 21.19 -2.49 37.66
N MET A 129 20.26 -3.44 37.55
CA MET A 129 20.02 -4.46 38.58
C MET A 129 21.27 -5.32 38.84
N ARG A 130 22.01 -5.72 37.78
CA ARG A 130 23.29 -6.44 37.93
C ARG A 130 24.34 -5.62 38.67
N TRP A 131 24.36 -4.30 38.47
CA TRP A 131 25.24 -3.40 39.21
C TRP A 131 24.84 -3.34 40.68
N THR A 132 23.55 -3.16 40.97
CA THR A 132 22.99 -3.19 42.33
C THR A 132 23.28 -4.52 43.04
N ASP A 133 23.19 -5.65 42.34
CA ASP A 133 23.55 -6.98 42.84
C ASP A 133 25.03 -7.04 43.24
N GLY A 134 25.91 -6.45 42.43
CA GLY A 134 27.34 -6.33 42.76
C GLY A 134 27.58 -5.57 44.06
N PHE A 135 26.95 -4.40 44.24
CA PHE A 135 27.06 -3.62 45.48
C PHE A 135 26.52 -4.37 46.69
N LEU A 136 25.39 -5.05 46.53
CA LEU A 136 24.79 -5.84 47.60
C LEU A 136 25.73 -6.98 48.03
N ILE A 137 26.28 -7.73 47.07
CA ILE A 137 27.22 -8.84 47.36
C ILE A 137 28.47 -8.30 48.06
N VAL A 138 29.06 -7.21 47.58
CA VAL A 138 30.24 -6.59 48.21
C VAL A 138 29.95 -6.11 49.63
N ALA A 139 28.79 -5.48 49.86
CA ALA A 139 28.39 -5.04 51.20
C ALA A 139 28.23 -6.23 52.16
N LEU A 140 27.58 -7.31 51.73
CA LEU A 140 27.42 -8.53 52.53
C LEU A 140 28.75 -9.23 52.82
N LEU A 141 29.63 -9.35 51.82
CA LEU A 141 30.98 -9.90 52.02
C LEU A 141 31.81 -9.03 52.97
N GLY A 142 31.64 -7.70 52.91
CA GLY A 142 32.26 -6.76 53.85
C GLY A 142 31.82 -7.02 55.30
N VAL A 143 30.52 -7.22 55.53
CA VAL A 143 29.97 -7.57 56.85
C VAL A 143 30.55 -8.90 57.35
N VAL A 144 30.60 -9.92 56.48
CA VAL A 144 31.20 -11.23 56.82
C VAL A 144 32.68 -11.09 57.15
N GLY A 145 33.44 -10.32 56.38
CA GLY A 145 34.87 -10.08 56.60
C GLY A 145 35.16 -9.35 57.91
N ILE A 146 34.40 -8.29 58.22
CA ILE A 146 34.52 -7.57 59.50
C ILE A 146 34.13 -8.46 60.66
N SER A 147 33.07 -9.28 60.50
CA SER A 147 32.63 -10.22 61.54
C SER A 147 33.67 -11.30 61.79
N TYR A 148 34.29 -11.85 60.74
CA TYR A 148 35.35 -12.84 60.85
C TYR A 148 36.61 -12.26 61.50
N TRP A 149 37.06 -11.08 61.06
CA TRP A 149 38.19 -10.39 61.68
C TRP A 149 37.91 -10.03 63.14
N GLY A 150 36.68 -9.57 63.43
CA GLY A 150 36.19 -9.31 64.77
C GLY A 150 36.20 -10.56 65.65
N PHE A 151 35.84 -11.72 65.10
CA PHE A 151 35.84 -13.00 65.81
C PHE A 151 37.26 -13.51 66.10
N VAL A 152 38.14 -13.53 65.10
CA VAL A 152 39.55 -13.96 65.25
C VAL A 152 40.31 -13.07 66.22
N SER A 153 40.12 -11.75 66.16
CA SER A 153 40.78 -10.79 67.07
C SER A 153 40.28 -10.86 68.52
N SER A 154 39.11 -11.45 68.76
CA SER A 154 38.54 -11.63 70.10
C SER A 154 38.86 -12.98 70.74
N PHE A 155 39.53 -13.89 70.02
CA PHE A 155 39.94 -15.19 70.54
C PHE A 155 41.19 -15.06 71.43
N ASN A 156 40.98 -14.59 72.66
CA ASN A 156 41.91 -14.76 73.78
C ASN A 156 41.20 -15.56 74.87
N PRO A 157 41.78 -16.66 75.38
CA PRO A 157 41.11 -17.57 76.33
C PRO A 157 40.74 -16.92 77.67
N GLU A 158 41.26 -15.74 77.98
CA GLU A 158 40.92 -14.96 79.19
C GLU A 158 39.93 -13.81 78.94
N SER A 159 39.41 -13.66 77.71
CA SER A 159 38.55 -12.53 77.33
C SER A 159 37.11 -12.71 77.81
N THR A 160 36.75 -12.12 78.96
CA THR A 160 35.35 -11.81 79.27
C THR A 160 34.72 -10.95 78.18
N LEU A 161 33.45 -11.20 77.81
CA LEU A 161 32.71 -10.42 76.82
C LEU A 161 32.60 -8.95 77.25
N ILE A 162 33.43 -8.07 76.67
CA ILE A 162 33.39 -6.64 76.94
C ILE A 162 32.41 -5.99 75.96
N TRP A 163 31.25 -5.56 76.44
CA TRP A 163 30.23 -4.86 75.65
C TRP A 163 30.78 -3.68 74.83
N SER A 164 31.76 -2.94 75.35
CA SER A 164 32.38 -1.83 74.60
C SER A 164 33.14 -2.28 73.35
N GLN A 165 33.77 -3.47 73.36
CA GLN A 165 34.42 -4.04 72.18
C GLN A 165 33.40 -4.50 71.15
N PHE A 166 32.27 -5.05 71.61
CA PHE A 166 31.15 -5.42 70.72
C PHE A 166 30.55 -4.18 70.05
N LEU A 167 30.25 -3.11 70.82
CA LEU A 167 29.72 -1.85 70.25
C LEU A 167 30.69 -1.20 69.27
N ALA A 168 32.00 -1.19 69.57
CA ALA A 168 33.01 -0.63 68.68
C ALA A 168 33.18 -1.43 67.37
N LYS A 169 32.97 -2.76 67.40
CA LYS A 169 32.99 -3.60 66.19
C LYS A 169 31.69 -3.50 65.41
N ALA A 170 30.55 -3.42 66.10
CA ALA A 170 29.23 -3.27 65.50
C ALA A 170 29.07 -1.92 64.79
N SER A 171 29.68 -0.84 65.29
CA SER A 171 29.63 0.48 64.65
C SER A 171 30.23 0.51 63.24
N ILE A 172 31.14 -0.42 62.92
CA ILE A 172 31.75 -0.56 61.59
C ILE A 172 30.88 -1.42 60.67
N GLY A 173 30.24 -2.47 61.21
CA GLY A 173 29.37 -3.37 60.43
C GLY A 173 27.97 -2.83 60.15
N LEU A 174 27.41 -2.03 61.07
CA LEU A 174 26.06 -1.44 60.96
C LEU A 174 25.86 -0.61 59.68
N PRO A 175 26.77 0.32 59.32
CA PRO A 175 26.65 1.08 58.08
C PRO A 175 26.58 0.19 56.82
N LEU A 176 27.34 -0.91 56.78
CA LEU A 176 27.31 -1.84 55.64
C LEU A 176 25.99 -2.61 55.55
N LEU A 177 25.39 -2.97 56.69
CA LEU A 177 24.05 -3.57 56.72
C LEU A 177 22.97 -2.59 56.23
N ILE A 178 23.07 -1.31 56.60
CA ILE A 178 22.15 -0.28 56.09
C ILE A 178 22.30 -0.13 54.57
N VAL A 179 23.54 -0.11 54.06
CA VAL A 179 23.79 -0.08 52.61
C VAL A 179 23.21 -1.32 51.92
N ALA A 180 23.40 -2.52 52.48
CA ALA A 180 22.84 -3.76 51.94
C ALA A 180 21.30 -3.71 51.92
N TRP A 181 20.67 -3.18 52.96
CA TRP A 181 19.21 -3.01 53.03
C TRP A 181 18.70 -2.01 51.97
N ILE A 182 19.34 -0.85 51.82
CA ILE A 182 18.99 0.13 50.77
C ILE A 182 19.13 -0.51 49.38
N LYS A 183 20.22 -1.23 49.12
CA LYS A 183 20.46 -1.90 47.83
C LYS A 183 19.47 -3.04 47.57
N ALA A 184 19.06 -3.78 48.60
CA ALA A 184 18.01 -4.79 48.48
C ALA A 184 16.66 -4.17 48.09
N ARG A 185 16.30 -3.02 48.69
CA ARG A 185 15.10 -2.25 48.36
C ARG A 185 15.16 -1.70 46.93
N GLU A 186 16.27 -1.09 46.55
CA GLU A 186 16.52 -0.61 45.18
C GLU A 186 16.38 -1.74 44.15
N ARG A 187 16.99 -2.91 44.41
CA ARG A 187 16.88 -4.09 43.56
C ARG A 187 15.45 -4.56 43.37
N ALA A 188 14.65 -4.58 44.45
CA ALA A 188 13.27 -5.01 44.38
C ALA A 188 12.39 -4.06 43.55
N TYR A 189 12.64 -2.74 43.63
CA TYR A 189 12.00 -1.77 42.73
C TYR A 189 12.41 -1.97 41.27
N LEU A 190 13.71 -2.12 40.99
CA LEU A 190 14.22 -2.37 39.64
C LEU A 190 13.65 -3.66 39.06
N PHE A 191 13.49 -4.72 39.87
CA PHE A 191 12.90 -5.97 39.44
C PHE A 191 11.45 -5.79 38.97
N ARG A 192 10.61 -5.11 39.76
CA ARG A 192 9.22 -4.85 39.36
C ARG A 192 9.13 -3.97 38.11
N LEU A 193 10.00 -2.96 38.01
CA LEU A 193 10.04 -2.07 36.85
C LEU A 193 10.45 -2.81 35.59
N ARG A 194 11.48 -3.66 35.69
CA ARG A 194 11.92 -4.54 34.59
C ARG A 194 10.78 -5.46 34.14
N GLU A 195 10.03 -6.03 35.07
CA GLU A 195 8.94 -6.95 34.76
C GLU A 195 7.76 -6.24 34.07
N ASP A 196 7.44 -5.00 34.48
CA ASP A 196 6.46 -4.15 33.81
C ASP A 196 6.85 -3.88 32.34
N TYR A 197 8.11 -3.51 32.10
CA TYR A 197 8.61 -3.29 30.73
C TYR A 197 8.70 -4.58 29.91
N ALA A 198 9.04 -5.71 30.54
CA ALA A 198 9.05 -7.02 29.88
C ALA A 198 7.63 -7.46 29.47
N TYR A 199 6.62 -7.18 30.32
CA TYR A 199 5.21 -7.41 30.02
C TYR A 199 4.71 -6.50 28.89
N LYS A 200 5.11 -5.22 28.87
CA LYS A 200 4.80 -4.29 27.77
C LYS A 200 5.43 -4.74 26.46
N TYR A 201 6.67 -5.25 26.50
CA TYR A 201 7.33 -5.84 25.33
C TYR A 201 6.55 -7.04 24.78
N SER A 202 6.20 -8.02 25.63
CA SER A 202 5.47 -9.22 25.18
C SER A 202 4.07 -8.87 24.66
N SER A 203 3.38 -7.93 25.32
CA SER A 203 2.07 -7.45 24.91
C SER A 203 2.10 -6.72 23.55
N ALA A 204 3.14 -5.90 23.30
CA ALA A 204 3.33 -5.24 22.00
C ALA A 204 3.63 -6.24 20.88
N MET A 205 4.43 -7.28 21.16
CA MET A 205 4.69 -8.36 20.20
C MET A 205 3.43 -9.18 19.89
N ALA A 206 2.61 -9.46 20.91
CA ALA A 206 1.34 -10.16 20.74
C ALA A 206 0.33 -9.32 19.95
N PHE A 207 0.26 -8.01 20.21
CA PHE A 207 -0.59 -7.07 19.47
C PHE A 207 -0.30 -7.10 17.97
N GLU A 208 0.96 -7.03 17.55
CA GLU A 208 1.32 -7.11 16.13
C GLU A 208 0.92 -8.48 15.52
N GLY A 209 1.07 -9.57 16.27
CA GLY A 209 0.62 -10.89 15.85
C GLY A 209 -0.90 -10.97 15.61
N TYR A 210 -1.69 -10.44 16.53
CA TYR A 210 -3.16 -10.42 16.42
C TYR A 210 -3.65 -9.41 15.39
N LYS A 211 -3.03 -8.23 15.30
CA LYS A 211 -3.37 -7.21 14.29
C LYS A 211 -3.24 -7.77 12.89
N LYS A 212 -2.18 -8.54 12.61
CA LYS A 212 -1.98 -9.22 11.32
C LYS A 212 -3.09 -10.24 10.99
N GLN A 213 -3.65 -10.91 12.01
CA GLN A 213 -4.75 -11.87 11.82
C GLN A 213 -6.13 -11.20 11.71
N ILE A 214 -6.36 -10.08 12.39
CA ILE A 214 -7.67 -9.43 12.50
C ILE A 214 -7.93 -8.42 11.37
N GLN A 215 -6.88 -7.82 10.79
CA GLN A 215 -7.01 -6.86 9.67
C GLN A 215 -7.78 -7.41 8.46
N GLU A 216 -7.92 -8.72 8.33
CA GLU A 216 -8.60 -9.38 7.21
C GLU A 216 -10.07 -9.77 7.49
N GLN A 217 -10.55 -9.67 8.75
CA GLN A 217 -11.82 -10.34 9.14
C GLN A 217 -12.90 -9.44 9.77
N ASP A 218 -12.57 -8.51 10.68
CA ASP A 218 -13.62 -7.76 11.42
C ASP A 218 -13.13 -6.40 12.01
N PRO A 219 -13.73 -5.26 11.59
CA PRO A 219 -13.46 -3.94 12.17
C PRO A 219 -13.76 -3.80 13.68
N GLU A 220 -14.75 -4.50 14.23
CA GLU A 220 -15.09 -4.42 15.66
C GLU A 220 -14.01 -5.11 16.51
N MET A 221 -13.48 -6.26 16.06
CA MET A 221 -12.34 -6.91 16.71
C MET A 221 -11.09 -6.05 16.67
N GLN A 222 -10.86 -5.33 15.57
CA GLN A 222 -9.72 -4.40 15.47
C GLN A 222 -9.80 -3.29 16.52
N LYS A 223 -11.00 -2.72 16.72
CA LYS A 223 -11.25 -1.70 17.74
C LYS A 223 -11.04 -2.24 19.16
N GLN A 224 -11.53 -3.45 19.45
CA GLN A 224 -11.31 -4.11 20.73
C GLN A 224 -9.82 -4.37 20.98
N LEU A 225 -9.09 -4.85 19.98
CA LEU A 225 -7.64 -5.07 20.07
C LEU A 225 -6.88 -3.78 20.37
N LEU A 226 -7.25 -2.67 19.70
CA LEU A 226 -6.64 -1.36 19.95
C LEU A 226 -6.92 -0.86 21.37
N GLN A 227 -8.14 -1.05 21.88
CA GLN A 227 -8.48 -0.69 23.25
C GLN A 227 -7.66 -1.49 24.27
N ILE A 228 -7.55 -2.81 24.09
CA ILE A 228 -6.74 -3.69 24.97
C ILE A 228 -5.26 -3.28 24.92
N ALA A 229 -4.74 -2.92 23.74
CA ALA A 229 -3.37 -2.43 23.61
C ALA A 229 -3.17 -1.10 24.33
N LEU A 230 -4.11 -0.16 24.21
CA LEU A 230 -4.06 1.13 24.89
C LEU A 230 -4.08 0.95 26.42
N ASP A 231 -4.95 0.08 26.93
CA ASP A 231 -5.08 -0.17 28.37
C ASP A 231 -3.82 -0.83 28.96
N ASN A 232 -3.20 -1.78 28.25
CA ASN A 232 -2.04 -2.52 28.74
C ASN A 232 -0.70 -1.81 28.50
N LEU A 233 -0.54 -1.10 27.36
CA LEU A 233 0.71 -0.45 26.99
C LEU A 233 0.77 1.02 27.44
N GLY A 234 -0.39 1.67 27.58
CA GLY A 234 -0.50 3.08 27.95
C GLY A 234 -0.40 3.35 29.45
N ASP A 235 -0.45 2.33 30.31
CA ASP A 235 -0.38 2.52 31.76
C ASP A 235 1.01 3.03 32.19
N LYS A 236 1.02 3.98 33.13
CA LYS A 236 2.24 4.70 33.53
C LYS A 236 3.14 3.79 34.37
N PRO A 237 4.47 3.84 34.16
CA PRO A 237 5.42 3.02 34.93
C PRO A 237 5.48 3.38 36.43
N THR A 238 4.86 4.49 36.84
CA THR A 238 4.83 4.94 38.24
C THR A 238 4.05 4.02 39.17
N LYS A 239 3.15 3.20 38.64
CA LYS A 239 2.35 2.21 39.39
C LYS A 239 3.20 1.21 40.17
N VAL A 240 4.40 0.91 39.65
CA VAL A 240 5.38 0.03 40.30
C VAL A 240 5.80 0.53 41.69
N PHE A 241 5.71 1.85 41.93
CA PHE A 241 6.09 2.50 43.18
C PHE A 241 4.95 2.66 44.19
N GLU A 242 3.70 2.39 43.80
CA GLU A 242 2.52 2.62 44.67
C GLU A 242 2.41 1.63 45.83
N LYS A 243 2.99 0.43 45.67
CA LYS A 243 2.97 -0.61 46.71
C LYS A 243 4.31 -0.69 47.41
N GLU A 244 4.32 -0.52 48.74
CA GLU A 244 5.52 -0.67 49.55
C GLU A 244 6.19 -2.04 49.35
N ILE A 245 7.51 -2.05 49.50
CA ILE A 245 8.34 -3.25 49.36
C ILE A 245 8.98 -3.57 50.70
N ASN A 246 8.50 -4.67 51.28
CA ASN A 246 9.13 -5.31 52.42
C ASN A 246 10.31 -6.15 51.92
N VAL A 247 11.53 -5.78 52.31
CA VAL A 247 12.77 -6.46 51.89
C VAL A 247 13.40 -7.25 53.02
N THR A 248 12.93 -7.07 54.25
CA THR A 248 13.37 -7.83 55.43
C THR A 248 12.21 -8.60 56.08
N PRO A 249 12.51 -9.71 56.78
CA PRO A 249 11.52 -10.43 57.56
C PRO A 249 10.85 -9.57 58.64
N ILE A 250 11.59 -8.63 59.24
CA ILE A 250 11.10 -7.74 60.29
C ILE A 250 10.05 -6.78 59.72
N GLU A 251 10.33 -6.14 58.57
CA GLU A 251 9.35 -5.29 57.88
C GLU A 251 8.08 -6.07 57.53
N THR A 252 8.24 -7.30 57.04
CA THR A 252 7.10 -8.16 56.69
C THR A 252 6.24 -8.51 57.90
N ALA A 253 6.87 -8.75 59.06
CA ALA A 253 6.16 -9.03 60.30
C ALA A 253 5.43 -7.78 60.83
N ILE A 254 6.09 -6.61 60.79
CA ILE A 254 5.50 -5.33 61.21
C ILE A 254 4.29 -4.98 60.34
N ASP A 255 4.43 -5.08 59.02
CA ASP A 255 3.36 -4.75 58.07
C ASP A 255 2.15 -5.68 58.22
N LYS A 256 2.38 -6.99 58.40
CA LYS A 256 1.30 -7.96 58.68
C LYS A 256 0.57 -7.68 60.00
N VAL A 257 1.28 -7.23 61.04
CA VAL A 257 0.66 -6.88 62.32
C VAL A 257 -0.10 -5.54 62.22
N ALA A 258 0.40 -4.59 61.42
CA ALA A 258 -0.27 -3.32 61.16
C ALA A 258 -1.55 -3.48 60.32
N GLN A 259 -1.60 -4.46 59.42
CA GLN A 259 -2.79 -4.76 58.59
C GLN A 259 -3.86 -5.59 59.32
N ASN A 260 -3.51 -6.23 60.44
CA ASN A 260 -4.42 -7.07 61.25
C ASN A 260 -5.04 -6.34 62.47
N ASN A 261 -4.76 -5.05 62.64
CA ASN A 261 -5.40 -4.16 63.62
C ASN A 261 -6.14 -3.05 62.88
#